data_AF-A0A857GMW7-F1
#
_entry.id   AF-A0A857GMW7-F1
#
_cell.length_a   1.000
_cell.length_b   1.000
_cell.length_c   1.000
_cell.angle_alpha   90.00
_cell.angle_beta   90.00
_cell.angle_gamma   90.00
#
_symmetry.space_group_name_H-M   'P 1'
#
loop_
_entity.id
_entity.type
_entity.pdbx_description
1 polymer ?
#
loop_
_entity_poly.entity_id
_entity_poly.type
_entity_poly.pdbx_seq_one_letter_code
_entity_poly.pdbx_strand_id
1 'polypeptide(L)'
;MGRVEESVAPLKACTEAEPNYAHAHAALGFSYIKLGELDKAETTLRNAADKLPDDLWINRNLAGLLAKRGKHEDAKAYFERALATNPQDATTLYGLALNLEELGPQSYEQAIGNYQRIIELEPNSPIASEAKKALSRLAQVNMKRKNDGGLRMDAVMYMTGAFETFEKMDKQQLATTVFEIAKLGESGLSINDPDKRYSLKSLTGDFSGLQLLSMMHVGLKLIEPSLDSQSGLDAEYDAAKKMAGK
;
A
#
# COMPACT_ATOMS: atom_id res chain seq x y z
N MET A 1 23.55 -4.69 -19.38
CA MET A 1 23.04 -5.04 -18.04
C MET A 1 23.46 -6.47 -17.62
N GLY A 2 24.70 -6.89 -17.84
CA GLY A 2 25.15 -8.28 -17.55
C GLY A 2 26.35 -8.39 -16.60
N ARG A 3 26.45 -7.49 -15.60
CA ARG A 3 27.60 -7.45 -14.66
C ARG A 3 27.19 -7.62 -13.20
N VAL A 4 25.92 -7.92 -12.93
CA VAL A 4 25.44 -8.04 -11.55
C VAL A 4 25.85 -9.39 -10.97
N GLU A 5 25.68 -10.49 -11.73
CA GLU A 5 26.16 -11.81 -11.33
C GLU A 5 27.69 -11.80 -11.11
N GLU A 6 28.43 -11.14 -12.00
CA GLU A 6 29.89 -11.01 -11.93
C GLU A 6 30.38 -10.14 -10.77
N SER A 7 29.52 -9.27 -10.20
CA SER A 7 29.90 -8.41 -9.07
C SER A 7 29.88 -9.13 -7.72
N VAL A 8 29.10 -10.21 -7.59
CA VAL A 8 28.90 -10.89 -6.31
C VAL A 8 30.18 -11.57 -5.83
N ALA A 9 30.88 -12.29 -6.71
CA ALA A 9 32.11 -13.01 -6.36
C ALA A 9 33.22 -12.08 -5.80
N PRO A 10 33.61 -10.98 -6.47
CA PRO A 10 34.62 -10.06 -5.94
C PRO A 10 34.15 -9.34 -4.67
N LEU A 11 32.87 -8.98 -4.58
CA LEU A 11 32.32 -8.34 -3.37
C LEU A 11 32.32 -9.29 -2.17
N LYS A 12 31.99 -10.58 -2.38
CA LYS A 12 32.12 -11.61 -1.34
C LYS A 12 33.56 -11.73 -0.84
N ALA A 13 34.52 -11.88 -1.76
CA ALA A 13 35.93 -11.97 -1.40
C ALA A 13 36.40 -10.73 -0.61
N CYS A 14 35.91 -9.54 -0.97
CA CYS A 14 36.17 -8.31 -0.22
C CYS A 14 35.57 -8.36 1.20
N THR A 15 34.32 -8.81 1.36
CA THR A 15 33.69 -8.95 2.68
C THR A 15 34.32 -10.04 3.56
N GLU A 16 34.94 -11.06 2.95
CA GLU A 16 35.68 -12.11 3.66
C GLU A 16 37.06 -11.63 4.11
N ALA A 17 37.77 -10.88 3.24
CA ALA A 17 39.06 -10.29 3.56
C ALA A 17 38.94 -9.15 4.60
N GLU A 18 37.87 -8.35 4.51
CA GLU A 18 37.59 -7.24 5.41
C GLU A 18 36.17 -7.33 5.99
N PRO A 19 35.94 -8.17 7.03
CA PRO A 19 34.61 -8.38 7.61
C PRO A 19 33.93 -7.11 8.14
N ASN A 20 34.73 -6.08 8.46
CA ASN A 20 34.25 -4.81 9.00
C ASN A 20 34.01 -3.73 7.93
N TYR A 21 34.29 -4.00 6.65
CA TYR A 21 34.12 -2.99 5.60
C TYR A 21 32.65 -2.86 5.18
N ALA A 22 31.91 -1.99 5.87
CA ALA A 22 30.46 -1.84 5.73
C ALA A 22 30.01 -1.50 4.30
N HIS A 23 30.77 -0.70 3.54
CA HIS A 23 30.40 -0.38 2.15
C HIS A 23 30.51 -1.58 1.21
N ALA A 24 31.47 -2.49 1.43
CA ALA A 24 31.54 -3.74 0.66
C ALA A 24 30.33 -4.64 0.94
N HIS A 25 29.92 -4.74 2.20
CA HIS A 25 28.68 -5.44 2.58
C HIS A 25 27.46 -4.80 1.91
N ALA A 26 27.34 -3.48 1.93
CA ALA A 26 26.18 -2.84 1.30
C ALA A 26 26.20 -2.90 -0.23
N ALA A 27 27.37 -2.92 -0.87
CA ALA A 27 27.49 -3.20 -2.31
C ALA A 27 27.08 -4.62 -2.64
N LEU A 28 27.51 -5.60 -1.84
CA LEU A 28 27.09 -6.99 -1.98
C LEU A 28 25.57 -7.13 -1.80
N GLY A 29 25.02 -6.46 -0.78
CA GLY A 29 23.59 -6.38 -0.53
C GLY A 29 22.82 -5.81 -1.73
N PHE A 30 23.29 -4.70 -2.31
CA PHE A 30 22.69 -4.11 -3.51
C PHE A 30 22.72 -5.06 -4.72
N SER A 31 23.83 -5.78 -4.93
CA SER A 31 23.90 -6.80 -5.98
C SER A 31 22.87 -7.92 -5.76
N TYR A 32 22.68 -8.38 -4.52
CA TYR A 32 21.63 -9.34 -4.20
C TYR A 32 20.21 -8.81 -4.46
N ILE A 33 19.93 -7.52 -4.20
CA ILE A 33 18.63 -6.90 -4.56
C ILE A 33 18.38 -7.03 -6.07
N LYS A 34 19.40 -6.77 -6.88
CA LYS A 34 19.33 -6.82 -8.35
C LYS A 34 19.14 -8.24 -8.87
N LEU A 35 19.70 -9.24 -8.18
CA LEU A 35 19.51 -10.67 -8.50
C LEU A 35 18.20 -11.25 -7.94
N GLY A 36 17.44 -10.49 -7.14
CA GLY A 36 16.23 -10.98 -6.49
C GLY A 36 16.47 -11.84 -5.25
N GLU A 37 17.72 -11.94 -4.78
CA GLU A 37 18.10 -12.69 -3.57
C GLU A 37 17.83 -11.85 -2.30
N LEU A 38 16.56 -11.52 -2.07
CA LEU A 38 16.15 -10.49 -1.09
C LEU A 38 16.52 -10.83 0.37
N ASP A 39 16.52 -12.10 0.76
CA ASP A 39 16.89 -12.51 2.13
C ASP A 39 18.39 -12.31 2.41
N LYS A 40 19.24 -12.62 1.41
CA LYS A 40 20.69 -12.34 1.51
C LYS A 40 20.95 -10.85 1.49
N ALA A 41 20.23 -10.10 0.66
CA ALA A 41 20.32 -8.65 0.63
C ALA A 41 19.99 -8.03 2.01
N GLU A 42 18.91 -8.47 2.66
CA GLU A 42 18.48 -7.91 3.95
C GLU A 42 19.51 -8.18 5.03
N THR A 43 19.97 -9.43 5.13
CA THR A 43 21.00 -9.81 6.10
C THR A 43 22.27 -8.98 5.92
N THR A 44 22.72 -8.83 4.67
CA THR A 44 23.97 -8.13 4.36
C THR A 44 23.86 -6.62 4.60
N LEU A 45 22.72 -6.01 4.22
CA LEU A 45 22.48 -4.58 4.42
C LEU A 45 22.26 -4.22 5.89
N ARG A 46 21.57 -5.06 6.68
CA ARG A 46 21.45 -4.85 8.12
C ARG A 46 22.81 -4.90 8.81
N ASN A 47 23.64 -5.87 8.45
CA ASN A 47 25.01 -5.97 8.97
C ASN A 47 25.89 -4.75 8.60
N ALA A 48 25.64 -4.12 7.44
CA ALA A 48 26.29 -2.87 7.06
C ALA A 48 25.75 -1.69 7.87
N ALA A 49 24.43 -1.60 8.07
CA ALA A 49 23.79 -0.56 8.86
C ALA A 49 24.18 -0.63 10.34
N ASP A 50 24.38 -1.83 10.91
CA ASP A 50 24.85 -1.98 12.29
C ASP A 50 26.26 -1.42 12.49
N LYS A 51 27.10 -1.44 11.45
CA LYS A 51 28.46 -0.88 11.49
C LYS A 51 28.50 0.62 11.22
N LEU A 52 27.65 1.10 10.31
CA LEU A 52 27.53 2.51 9.93
C LEU A 52 26.07 2.94 9.99
N PRO A 53 25.54 3.25 11.20
CA PRO A 53 24.11 3.49 11.40
C PRO A 53 23.59 4.75 10.70
N ASP A 54 24.46 5.73 10.45
CA ASP A 54 24.08 7.03 9.87
C ASP A 54 24.50 7.17 8.39
N ASP A 55 25.00 6.09 7.76
CA ASP A 55 25.41 6.15 6.37
C ASP A 55 24.19 6.25 5.44
N LEU A 56 24.16 7.32 4.64
CA LEU A 56 23.05 7.59 3.73
C LEU A 56 22.82 6.45 2.74
N TRP A 57 23.89 5.95 2.14
CA TRP A 57 23.78 4.99 1.04
C TRP A 57 23.31 3.62 1.54
N ILE A 58 23.82 3.19 2.69
CA ILE A 58 23.40 1.95 3.35
C ILE A 58 21.92 2.04 3.77
N ASN A 59 21.54 3.10 4.49
CA ASN A 59 20.17 3.28 4.95
C ASN A 59 19.18 3.37 3.78
N ARG A 60 19.51 4.11 2.71
CA ARG A 60 18.68 4.19 1.50
C ARG A 60 18.48 2.84 0.82
N ASN A 61 19.54 2.03 0.69
CA ASN A 61 19.44 0.70 0.07
C ASN A 61 18.64 -0.28 0.93
N LEU A 62 18.83 -0.25 2.25
CA LEU A 62 18.03 -1.07 3.18
C LEU A 62 16.55 -0.65 3.14
N ALA A 63 16.26 0.65 3.14
CA ALA A 63 14.91 1.18 2.99
C ALA A 63 14.25 0.71 1.68
N GLY A 64 14.96 0.84 0.55
CA GLY A 64 14.47 0.38 -0.75
C GLY A 64 14.19 -1.13 -0.82
N LEU A 65 15.03 -1.94 -0.15
CA LEU A 65 14.77 -3.38 -0.01
C LEU A 65 13.52 -3.66 0.83
N LEU A 66 13.38 -3.01 1.98
CA LEU A 66 12.23 -3.20 2.88
C LEU A 66 10.93 -2.80 2.18
N ALA A 67 10.94 -1.68 1.44
CA ALA A 67 9.82 -1.25 0.61
C ALA A 67 9.46 -2.31 -0.44
N LYS A 68 10.46 -2.89 -1.14
CA LYS A 68 10.25 -3.99 -2.11
C LYS A 68 9.66 -5.25 -1.47
N ARG A 69 9.85 -5.45 -0.16
CA ARG A 69 9.26 -6.56 0.61
C ARG A 69 7.89 -6.23 1.22
N GLY A 70 7.34 -5.04 0.96
CA GLY A 70 6.07 -4.58 1.54
C GLY A 70 6.17 -4.11 3.00
N LYS A 71 7.39 -4.01 3.57
CA LYS A 71 7.63 -3.54 4.94
C LYS A 71 7.73 -2.01 4.97
N HIS A 72 6.64 -1.33 4.61
CA HIS A 72 6.67 0.10 4.31
C HIS A 72 6.95 1.01 5.51
N GLU A 73 6.46 0.67 6.72
CA GLU A 73 6.76 1.47 7.92
C GLU A 73 8.24 1.37 8.33
N ASP A 74 8.82 0.17 8.27
CA ASP A 74 10.26 -0.01 8.51
C ASP A 74 11.07 0.76 7.47
N ALA A 75 10.69 0.64 6.19
CA ALA A 75 11.36 1.34 5.09
C ALA A 75 11.35 2.86 5.29
N LYS A 76 10.20 3.42 5.73
CA LYS A 76 10.06 4.85 6.03
C LYS A 76 11.11 5.31 7.05
N ALA A 77 11.26 4.58 8.15
CA ALA A 77 12.24 4.94 9.19
C ALA A 77 13.68 4.96 8.66
N TYR A 78 14.06 4.02 7.80
CA TYR A 78 15.40 4.01 7.19
C TYR A 78 15.60 5.09 6.14
N PHE A 79 14.57 5.44 5.35
CA PHE A 79 14.62 6.60 4.46
C PHE A 79 14.78 7.91 5.25
N GLU A 80 14.06 8.09 6.35
CA GLU A 80 14.17 9.26 7.21
C GLU A 80 15.56 9.37 7.84
N ARG A 81 16.18 8.26 8.26
CA ARG A 81 17.59 8.24 8.71
C ARG A 81 18.56 8.67 7.61
N ALA A 82 18.40 8.15 6.38
CA ALA A 82 19.23 8.58 5.25
C ALA A 82 19.08 10.09 4.97
N LEU A 83 17.86 10.63 5.07
CA LEU A 83 17.60 12.06 4.92
C LEU A 83 18.08 12.91 6.11
N ALA A 84 18.23 12.34 7.30
CA ALA A 84 18.85 13.05 8.43
C ALA A 84 20.32 13.39 8.12
N THR A 85 21.03 12.50 7.41
CA THR A 85 22.42 12.72 6.96
C THR A 85 22.51 13.69 5.78
N ASN A 86 21.63 13.56 4.78
CA ASN A 86 21.51 14.56 3.71
C ASN A 86 20.03 14.82 3.37
N PRO A 87 19.47 15.94 3.87
CA PRO A 87 18.06 16.30 3.64
C PRO A 87 17.72 16.66 2.18
N GLN A 88 18.72 16.74 1.30
CA GLN A 88 18.55 17.14 -0.11
C GLN A 88 18.86 16.01 -1.10
N ASP A 89 19.11 14.78 -0.65
CA ASP A 89 19.34 13.65 -1.57
C ASP A 89 18.05 13.30 -2.32
N ALA A 90 17.96 13.77 -3.57
CA ALA A 90 16.78 13.61 -4.42
C ALA A 90 16.37 12.14 -4.61
N THR A 91 17.34 11.21 -4.62
CA THR A 91 17.07 9.78 -4.74
C THR A 91 16.37 9.22 -3.49
N THR A 92 16.80 9.64 -2.30
CA THR A 92 16.17 9.24 -1.02
C THR A 92 14.81 9.89 -0.86
N LEU A 93 14.67 11.18 -1.18
CA LEU A 93 13.38 11.88 -1.19
C LEU A 93 12.37 11.14 -2.09
N TYR A 94 12.81 10.71 -3.28
CA TYR A 94 11.97 9.99 -4.23
C TYR A 94 11.58 8.60 -3.72
N GLY A 95 12.53 7.85 -3.16
CA GLY A 95 12.28 6.55 -2.55
C GLY A 95 11.29 6.63 -1.38
N LEU A 96 11.44 7.63 -0.53
CA LEU A 96 10.50 7.90 0.56
C LEU A 96 9.11 8.26 0.04
N ALA A 97 9.02 9.14 -0.97
CA ALA A 97 7.75 9.55 -1.55
C ALA A 97 6.97 8.35 -2.13
N LEU A 98 7.64 7.48 -2.88
CA LEU A 98 7.03 6.23 -3.37
C LEU A 98 6.58 5.32 -2.23
N ASN A 99 7.40 5.15 -1.19
CA ASN A 99 7.03 4.34 -0.04
C ASN A 99 5.84 4.92 0.74
N LEU A 100 5.72 6.25 0.81
CA LEU A 100 4.58 6.94 1.41
C LEU A 100 3.30 6.76 0.58
N GLU A 101 3.39 6.65 -0.74
CA GLU A 101 2.23 6.28 -1.57
C GLU A 101 1.71 4.87 -1.23
N GLU A 102 2.61 3.91 -1.01
CA GLU A 102 2.24 2.53 -0.62
C GLU A 102 1.66 2.45 0.81
N LEU A 103 2.10 3.32 1.72
CA LEU A 103 1.48 3.44 3.06
C LEU A 103 0.03 3.95 2.98
N GLY A 104 -0.33 4.61 1.88
CA GLY A 104 -1.69 4.97 1.57
C GLY A 104 -2.04 6.43 1.87
N PRO A 105 -3.34 6.76 1.80
CA PRO A 105 -3.77 8.14 1.61
C PRO A 105 -3.46 9.12 2.75
N GLN A 106 -3.33 8.62 3.98
CA GLN A 106 -2.89 9.41 5.13
C GLN A 106 -1.45 9.94 4.98
N SER A 107 -0.66 9.33 4.11
CA SER A 107 0.73 9.67 3.84
C SER A 107 0.92 10.45 2.53
N TYR A 108 -0.14 10.67 1.74
CA TYR A 108 -0.03 11.33 0.44
C TYR A 108 0.44 12.78 0.53
N GLU A 109 0.07 13.51 1.58
CA GLU A 109 0.53 14.88 1.77
C GLU A 109 2.05 14.94 1.97
N GLN A 110 2.60 13.97 2.73
CA GLN A 110 4.04 13.85 2.92
C GLN A 110 4.73 13.43 1.60
N ALA A 111 4.13 12.52 0.82
CA ALA A 111 4.66 12.14 -0.49
C ALA A 111 4.72 13.34 -1.45
N ILE A 112 3.64 14.13 -1.51
CA ILE A 112 3.54 15.37 -2.30
C ILE A 112 4.67 16.35 -1.91
N GLY A 113 4.87 16.59 -0.61
CA GLY A 113 5.93 17.48 -0.14
C GLY A 113 7.33 17.02 -0.55
N ASN A 114 7.61 15.71 -0.51
CA ASN A 114 8.88 15.17 -0.98
C ASN A 114 9.07 15.34 -2.50
N TYR A 115 8.03 15.10 -3.31
CA TYR A 115 8.10 15.32 -4.75
C TYR A 115 8.32 16.79 -5.13
N GLN A 116 7.64 17.71 -4.44
CA GLN A 116 7.85 19.16 -4.64
C GLN A 116 9.30 19.54 -4.37
N ARG A 117 9.86 19.05 -3.26
CA ARG A 117 11.25 19.31 -2.89
C ARG A 117 12.25 18.80 -3.93
N ILE A 118 12.01 17.63 -4.54
CA ILE A 118 12.85 17.13 -5.65
C ILE A 118 12.83 18.10 -6.84
N ILE A 119 11.65 18.61 -7.20
CA ILE A 119 11.48 19.53 -8.32
C ILE A 119 12.17 20.88 -8.03
N GLU A 120 12.14 21.34 -6.80
CA GLU A 120 12.84 22.56 -6.36
C GLU A 120 14.37 22.39 -6.41
N LEU A 121 14.88 21.25 -5.95
CA LEU A 121 16.31 20.98 -5.89
C LEU A 121 16.92 20.74 -7.27
N GLU A 122 16.24 19.96 -8.12
CA GLU A 122 16.79 19.53 -9.42
C GLU A 122 15.75 19.62 -10.56
N PRO A 123 15.28 20.83 -10.92
CA PRO A 123 14.09 21.01 -11.78
C PRO A 123 14.17 20.40 -13.19
N ASN A 124 15.39 20.20 -13.69
CA ASN A 124 15.71 19.69 -15.03
C ASN A 124 16.28 18.26 -15.03
N SER A 125 16.14 17.53 -13.91
CA SER A 125 16.60 16.14 -13.79
C SER A 125 15.53 15.13 -14.26
N PRO A 126 15.94 13.91 -14.65
CA PRO A 126 15.00 12.81 -14.87
C PRO A 126 14.13 12.52 -13.64
N ILE A 127 14.69 12.59 -12.43
CA ILE A 127 13.96 12.32 -11.18
C ILE A 127 12.89 13.38 -10.90
N ALA A 128 13.13 14.65 -11.25
CA ALA A 128 12.11 15.69 -11.17
C ALA A 128 11.00 15.51 -12.22
N SER A 129 11.31 14.97 -13.40
CA SER A 129 10.28 14.61 -14.39
C SER A 129 9.35 13.52 -13.84
N GLU A 130 9.91 12.49 -13.20
CA GLU A 130 9.11 11.45 -12.55
C GLU A 130 8.31 12.00 -11.36
N ALA A 131 8.90 12.87 -10.54
CA ALA A 131 8.20 13.54 -9.45
C ALA A 131 7.00 14.37 -9.95
N LYS A 132 7.12 15.09 -11.07
CA LYS A 132 6.01 15.85 -11.69
C LYS A 132 4.86 14.94 -12.14
N LYS A 133 5.19 13.76 -12.69
CA LYS A 133 4.18 12.75 -13.07
C LYS A 133 3.47 12.20 -11.84
N ALA A 134 4.22 11.87 -10.79
CA ALA A 134 3.66 11.39 -9.53
C ALA A 134 2.73 12.42 -8.87
N LEU A 135 3.11 13.70 -8.84
CA LEU A 135 2.24 14.78 -8.36
C LEU A 135 0.95 14.89 -9.15
N SER A 136 1.02 14.82 -10.48
CA SER A 136 -0.19 14.84 -11.33
C SER A 136 -1.13 13.68 -11.02
N ARG A 137 -0.58 12.48 -10.81
CA ARG A 137 -1.34 11.28 -10.42
C ARG A 137 -1.99 11.46 -9.04
N LEU A 138 -1.24 11.88 -8.03
CA LEU A 138 -1.75 12.10 -6.68
C LEU A 138 -2.80 13.22 -6.63
N ALA A 139 -2.64 14.27 -7.43
CA ALA A 139 -3.65 15.32 -7.56
C ALA A 139 -4.97 14.79 -8.12
N GLN A 140 -4.93 13.90 -9.13
CA GLN A 140 -6.14 13.25 -9.66
C GLN A 140 -6.81 12.34 -8.62
N VAL A 141 -6.02 11.54 -7.89
CA VAL A 141 -6.54 10.66 -6.83
C VAL A 141 -7.17 11.48 -5.70
N ASN A 142 -6.50 12.56 -5.26
CA ASN A 142 -7.01 13.44 -4.20
C ASN A 142 -8.21 14.26 -4.68
N MET A 143 -8.24 14.73 -5.92
CA MET A 143 -9.43 15.39 -6.48
C MET A 143 -10.61 14.42 -6.58
N LYS A 144 -10.39 13.19 -7.04
CA LYS A 144 -11.43 12.16 -7.08
C LYS A 144 -11.97 11.90 -5.67
N ARG A 145 -11.10 11.65 -4.69
CA ARG A 145 -11.48 11.51 -3.28
C ARG A 145 -12.24 12.71 -2.74
N LYS A 146 -11.79 13.94 -3.05
CA LYS A 146 -12.43 15.17 -2.58
C LYS A 146 -13.80 15.40 -3.22
N ASN A 147 -13.94 15.08 -4.51
CA ASN A 147 -15.21 15.15 -5.23
C ASN A 147 -16.19 14.08 -4.74
N ASP A 148 -15.67 12.92 -4.34
CA ASP A 148 -16.44 11.84 -3.72
C ASP A 148 -16.73 12.10 -2.22
N GLY A 149 -16.41 13.29 -1.69
CA GLY A 149 -16.64 13.65 -0.29
C GLY A 149 -15.80 12.86 0.73
N GLY A 150 -14.74 12.19 0.27
CA GLY A 150 -13.91 11.27 1.05
C GLY A 150 -14.42 9.82 1.04
N LEU A 151 -15.51 9.54 0.32
CA LEU A 151 -16.16 8.23 0.30
C LEU A 151 -15.41 7.21 -0.57
N ARG A 152 -15.49 5.94 -0.17
CA ARG A 152 -15.11 4.80 -1.02
C ARG A 152 -16.19 4.53 -2.07
N MET A 153 -16.05 5.13 -3.25
CA MET A 153 -17.09 5.00 -4.30
C MET A 153 -17.31 3.57 -4.80
N ASP A 154 -16.29 2.72 -4.77
CA ASP A 154 -16.43 1.28 -5.00
C ASP A 154 -17.38 0.63 -3.99
N ALA A 155 -17.23 0.94 -2.69
CA ALA A 155 -18.15 0.50 -1.66
C ALA A 155 -19.56 1.09 -1.86
N VAL A 156 -19.69 2.38 -2.19
CA VAL A 156 -20.98 3.01 -2.51
C VAL A 156 -21.70 2.28 -3.66
N MET A 157 -20.96 1.92 -4.73
CA MET A 157 -21.52 1.18 -5.86
C MET A 157 -21.94 -0.25 -5.47
N TYR A 158 -21.12 -0.95 -4.69
CA TYR A 158 -21.49 -2.28 -4.18
C TYR A 158 -22.73 -2.22 -3.28
N MET A 159 -22.83 -1.20 -2.42
CA MET A 159 -24.01 -0.99 -1.56
C MET A 159 -25.26 -0.64 -2.36
N THR A 160 -25.12 0.17 -3.40
CA THR A 160 -26.23 0.50 -4.31
C THR A 160 -26.77 -0.77 -4.97
N GLY A 161 -25.90 -1.63 -5.50
CA GLY A 161 -26.30 -2.93 -6.03
C GLY A 161 -26.86 -3.89 -4.98
N ALA A 162 -26.39 -3.80 -3.73
CA ALA A 162 -26.95 -4.56 -2.62
C ALA A 162 -28.40 -4.16 -2.31
N PHE A 163 -28.73 -2.86 -2.33
CA PHE A 163 -30.12 -2.39 -2.18
C PHE A 163 -31.02 -2.97 -3.28
N GLU A 164 -30.60 -2.91 -4.54
CA GLU A 164 -31.36 -3.46 -5.68
C GLU A 164 -31.56 -4.98 -5.57
N THR A 165 -30.56 -5.68 -5.03
CA THR A 165 -30.60 -7.14 -4.83
C THR A 165 -31.55 -7.50 -3.70
N PHE A 166 -31.40 -6.84 -2.54
CA PHE A 166 -32.18 -7.14 -1.34
C PHE A 166 -33.63 -6.69 -1.41
N GLU A 167 -33.96 -5.69 -2.23
CA GLU A 167 -35.35 -5.31 -2.50
C GLU A 167 -36.17 -6.44 -3.14
N LYS A 168 -35.50 -7.35 -3.87
CA LYS A 168 -36.13 -8.50 -4.53
C LYS A 168 -36.26 -9.72 -3.62
N MET A 169 -35.77 -9.64 -2.38
CA MET A 169 -35.78 -10.72 -1.41
C MET A 169 -36.88 -10.55 -0.38
N ASP A 170 -37.46 -11.65 0.09
CA ASP A 170 -38.25 -11.63 1.31
C ASP A 170 -37.35 -11.53 2.56
N LYS A 171 -37.98 -11.32 3.73
CA LYS A 171 -37.26 -11.16 5.01
C LYS A 171 -36.40 -12.37 5.37
N GLN A 172 -36.86 -13.58 5.04
CA GLN A 172 -36.14 -14.81 5.38
C GLN A 172 -34.93 -15.01 4.46
N GLN A 173 -35.08 -14.72 3.18
CA GLN A 173 -34.00 -14.72 2.20
C GLN A 173 -32.92 -13.70 2.56
N LEU A 174 -33.31 -12.45 2.85
CA LEU A 174 -32.40 -11.39 3.27
C LEU A 174 -31.60 -11.80 4.53
N ALA A 175 -32.30 -12.26 5.57
CA ALA A 175 -31.65 -12.69 6.81
C ALA A 175 -30.68 -13.86 6.58
N THR A 176 -31.06 -14.82 5.73
CA THR A 176 -30.22 -15.97 5.37
C THR A 176 -28.94 -15.53 4.66
N THR A 177 -29.06 -14.63 3.67
CA THR A 177 -27.90 -14.10 2.94
C THR A 177 -26.98 -13.31 3.86
N VAL A 178 -27.53 -12.41 4.68
CA VAL A 178 -26.71 -11.59 5.60
C VAL A 178 -25.99 -12.46 6.62
N PHE A 179 -26.66 -13.48 7.17
CA PHE A 179 -26.05 -14.42 8.10
C PHE A 179 -24.94 -15.25 7.43
N GLU A 180 -25.14 -15.68 6.18
CA GLU A 180 -24.11 -16.40 5.42
C GLU A 180 -22.86 -15.55 5.22
N ILE A 181 -23.03 -14.28 4.85
CA ILE A 181 -21.92 -13.33 4.70
C ILE A 181 -21.20 -13.11 6.03
N ALA A 182 -21.95 -12.91 7.12
CA ALA A 182 -21.38 -12.73 8.46
C ALA A 182 -20.55 -13.95 8.88
N LYS A 183 -21.04 -15.16 8.62
CA LYS A 183 -20.33 -16.41 8.89
C LYS A 183 -19.04 -16.55 8.08
N LEU A 184 -19.04 -16.16 6.80
CA LEU A 184 -17.81 -16.09 6.01
C LEU A 184 -16.83 -15.05 6.57
N GLY A 185 -17.35 -13.96 7.12
CA GLY A 185 -16.59 -12.88 7.77
C GLY A 185 -15.90 -13.28 9.07
N GLU A 186 -16.34 -14.31 9.79
CA GLU A 186 -15.71 -14.77 11.04
C GLU A 186 -14.24 -15.18 10.84
N SER A 187 -13.89 -15.69 9.66
CA SER A 187 -12.52 -16.04 9.30
C SER A 187 -11.71 -14.89 8.69
N GLY A 188 -12.31 -13.70 8.59
CA GLY A 188 -11.74 -12.51 7.97
C GLY A 188 -11.95 -12.45 6.46
N LEU A 189 -12.52 -11.34 5.97
CA LEU A 189 -12.60 -11.03 4.55
C LEU A 189 -11.37 -10.22 4.10
N SER A 190 -10.73 -10.64 3.02
CA SER A 190 -9.64 -9.89 2.39
C SER A 190 -10.23 -8.75 1.56
N ILE A 191 -10.47 -7.59 2.19
CA ILE A 191 -11.17 -6.46 1.56
C ILE A 191 -10.29 -5.62 0.62
N ASN A 192 -8.96 -5.75 0.72
CA ASN A 192 -7.98 -5.00 -0.09
C ASN A 192 -7.35 -5.86 -1.20
N ASP A 193 -7.81 -7.11 -1.37
CA ASP A 193 -7.32 -8.03 -2.40
C ASP A 193 -8.43 -8.26 -3.45
N PRO A 194 -8.31 -7.68 -4.66
CA PRO A 194 -9.33 -7.82 -5.70
C PRO A 194 -9.32 -9.19 -6.39
N ASP A 195 -8.25 -9.98 -6.25
CA ASP A 195 -8.11 -11.29 -6.90
C ASP A 195 -8.74 -12.40 -6.07
N LYS A 196 -8.83 -12.21 -4.75
CA LYS A 196 -9.50 -13.16 -3.87
C LYS A 196 -11.03 -13.05 -3.97
N ARG A 197 -11.66 -14.15 -4.37
CA ARG A 197 -13.11 -14.28 -4.59
C ARG A 197 -13.78 -15.19 -3.58
N TYR A 198 -15.03 -14.89 -3.29
CA TYR A 198 -15.91 -15.59 -2.35
C TYR A 198 -17.22 -15.94 -3.05
N SER A 199 -17.83 -17.06 -2.67
CA SER A 199 -19.14 -17.48 -3.18
C SER A 199 -20.13 -17.63 -2.03
N LEU A 200 -21.40 -17.39 -2.34
CA LEU A 200 -22.53 -17.56 -1.42
C LEU A 200 -23.42 -18.67 -1.95
N LYS A 201 -24.07 -19.42 -1.06
CA LYS A 201 -25.13 -20.37 -1.43
C LYS A 201 -26.43 -19.64 -1.73
N SER A 202 -26.66 -18.52 -1.05
CA SER A 202 -27.87 -17.73 -1.19
C SER A 202 -27.88 -16.81 -2.41
N LEU A 203 -26.73 -16.60 -3.07
CA LEU A 203 -26.60 -15.70 -4.22
C LEU A 203 -25.63 -16.27 -5.26
N THR A 204 -26.00 -16.14 -6.54
CA THR A 204 -25.17 -16.57 -7.67
C THR A 204 -24.10 -15.53 -8.01
N GLY A 205 -22.88 -16.02 -8.27
CA GLY A 205 -21.74 -15.19 -8.68
C GLY A 205 -20.56 -15.29 -7.71
N ASP A 206 -19.49 -14.59 -8.08
CA ASP A 206 -18.27 -14.46 -7.29
C ASP A 206 -18.12 -13.02 -6.79
N PHE A 207 -17.83 -12.87 -5.51
CA PHE A 207 -17.82 -11.60 -4.80
C PHE A 207 -16.41 -11.28 -4.29
N SER A 208 -16.02 -10.01 -4.32
CA SER A 208 -14.81 -9.56 -3.62
C SER A 208 -15.08 -9.42 -2.12
N GLY A 209 -14.03 -9.37 -1.30
CA GLY A 209 -14.17 -9.14 0.14
C GLY A 209 -14.87 -7.81 0.46
N LEU A 210 -14.51 -6.73 -0.24
CA LEU A 210 -15.16 -5.42 -0.06
C LEU A 210 -16.64 -5.44 -0.45
N GLN A 211 -16.99 -6.17 -1.52
CA GLN A 211 -18.37 -6.31 -1.95
C GLN A 211 -19.21 -7.03 -0.89
N LEU A 212 -18.72 -8.14 -0.35
CA LEU A 212 -19.41 -8.87 0.72
C LEU A 212 -19.57 -8.01 1.99
N LEU A 213 -18.53 -7.29 2.42
CA LEU A 213 -18.62 -6.38 3.54
C LEU A 213 -19.68 -5.28 3.31
N SER A 214 -19.72 -4.73 2.10
CA SER A 214 -20.70 -3.71 1.69
C SER A 214 -22.13 -4.26 1.73
N MET A 215 -22.34 -5.47 1.21
CA MET A 215 -23.63 -6.17 1.25
C MET A 215 -24.07 -6.49 2.68
N MET A 216 -23.16 -6.97 3.53
CA MET A 216 -23.45 -7.25 4.94
C MET A 216 -23.89 -5.98 5.68
N HIS A 217 -23.18 -4.87 5.49
CA HIS A 217 -23.52 -3.60 6.10
C HIS A 217 -24.94 -3.14 5.70
N VAL A 218 -25.26 -3.16 4.40
CA VAL A 218 -26.59 -2.79 3.91
C VAL A 218 -27.66 -3.70 4.50
N GLY A 219 -27.44 -5.02 4.46
CA GLY A 219 -28.41 -5.99 4.93
C GLY A 219 -28.68 -5.90 6.43
N LEU A 220 -27.64 -5.69 7.25
CA LEU A 220 -27.79 -5.45 8.68
C LEU A 220 -28.64 -4.20 8.97
N LYS A 221 -28.38 -3.08 8.27
CA LYS A 221 -29.19 -1.85 8.43
C LYS A 221 -30.64 -2.01 7.95
N LEU A 222 -30.90 -2.86 6.96
CA LEU A 222 -32.26 -3.17 6.50
C LEU A 222 -33.02 -4.06 7.49
N ILE A 223 -32.33 -4.96 8.20
CA ILE A 223 -32.91 -5.85 9.21
C ILE A 223 -33.13 -5.08 10.53
N GLU A 224 -32.09 -4.38 11.00
CA GLU A 224 -32.09 -3.63 12.24
C GLU A 224 -31.34 -2.30 12.05
N PRO A 225 -32.05 -1.20 11.75
CA PRO A 225 -31.42 0.09 11.42
C PRO A 225 -30.51 0.67 12.51
N SER A 226 -30.75 0.31 13.77
CA SER A 226 -29.95 0.73 14.93
C SER A 226 -28.67 -0.09 15.13
N LEU A 227 -28.48 -1.18 14.40
CA LEU A 227 -27.33 -2.05 14.57
C LEU A 227 -26.07 -1.41 13.97
N ASP A 228 -25.02 -1.31 14.77
CA ASP A 228 -23.70 -0.93 14.31
C ASP A 228 -22.98 -2.16 13.76
N SER A 229 -22.78 -2.19 12.45
CA SER A 229 -22.02 -3.25 11.77
C SER A 229 -20.50 -3.18 12.01
N GLN A 230 -20.00 -2.09 12.62
CA GLN A 230 -18.57 -1.77 12.81
C GLN A 230 -17.72 -1.80 11.53
N SER A 231 -18.34 -1.70 10.35
CA SER A 231 -17.63 -1.75 9.06
C SER A 231 -16.92 -0.44 8.70
N GLY A 232 -17.24 0.66 9.39
CA GLY A 232 -16.74 2.00 9.08
C GLY A 232 -17.24 2.55 7.73
N LEU A 233 -18.40 2.08 7.26
CA LEU A 233 -18.98 2.42 5.95
C LEU A 233 -20.31 3.20 6.03
N ASP A 234 -20.67 3.77 7.18
CA ASP A 234 -21.98 4.45 7.32
C ASP A 234 -22.12 5.66 6.38
N ALA A 235 -21.04 6.38 6.10
CA ALA A 235 -21.06 7.51 5.17
C ALA A 235 -21.29 7.04 3.71
N GLU A 236 -20.66 5.92 3.33
CA GLU A 236 -20.89 5.27 2.04
C GLU A 236 -22.30 4.69 1.94
N TYR A 237 -22.84 4.15 3.03
CA TYR A 237 -24.21 3.66 3.10
C TYR A 237 -25.22 4.77 2.86
N ASP A 238 -25.05 5.92 3.51
CA ASP A 238 -25.94 7.07 3.33
C ASP A 238 -25.91 7.61 1.88
N ALA A 239 -24.72 7.61 1.26
CA ALA A 239 -24.58 7.98 -0.14
C ALA A 239 -25.24 6.95 -1.07
N ALA A 240 -25.00 5.67 -0.86
CA ALA A 240 -25.58 4.58 -1.64
C ALA A 240 -27.10 4.54 -1.52
N LYS A 241 -27.64 4.76 -0.32
CA LYS A 241 -29.08 4.81 -0.06
C LYS A 241 -29.75 5.92 -0.87
N LYS A 242 -29.15 7.13 -0.90
CA LYS A 242 -29.61 8.25 -1.74
C LYS A 242 -29.57 7.90 -3.23
N MET A 243 -28.49 7.27 -3.69
CA MET A 243 -28.34 6.86 -5.10
C MET A 243 -29.35 5.79 -5.52
N ALA A 244 -29.67 4.85 -4.63
CA ALA A 244 -30.68 3.82 -4.83
C ALA A 244 -32.14 4.32 -4.70
N GLY A 245 -32.34 5.60 -4.35
CA GLY A 245 -33.66 6.19 -4.14
C GLY A 245 -34.40 5.63 -2.92
N LYS A 246 -33.67 5.26 -1.85
CA LYS A 246 -34.19 4.62 -0.63
C LYS A 246 -34.19 5.55 0.59
#